data_AF-A0AAD1UG25-F1
#
_entry.id   AF-A0AAD1UG25-F1
#
_cell.length_a   1.000
_cell.length_b   1.000
_cell.length_c   1.000
_cell.angle_alpha   90.00
_cell.angle_beta   90.00
_cell.angle_gamma   90.00
#
_symmetry.space_group_name_H-M   'P 1'
#
loop_
_entity.id
_entity.type
_entity.pdbx_description
1 polymer ?
#
loop_
_entity_poly.entity_id
_entity_poly.type
_entity_poly.pdbx_seq_one_letter_code
_entity_poly.pdbx_strand_id
1 'polypeptide(L)'
;MEETLQDLIVSIPPPYVTAKCWGVLDGDDGSLLFGRNEHVPREMASITKIMTSYLVYRIMKRFKINPKKEMITVSKYASGITGTTAKLKEGDILSVYDMLHGLLLPSGNDAATALAEHFAVIIKEDREKQAISSKNPRLAKQNSKGEWEFNKMIYGHSGIDNKKAVKSRNLVKLFVEEMNKTAVLLEMHNTSYSNPHGMCVIGNSSTISDIGIISSQAMKISLIRHIVKKTKFVCEGKNSKGLTRNHKWSNTNKMINKDPHYNGLKTGTTRSAGACLVANYETDCLNLIIITLNSSNDSRRWQDTAKLTEWAIDRLNSVEEYLESVKMNE
;
A
#
# COMPACT_ATOMS: atom_id res chain seq x y z
N MET A 1 5.11 -5.71 40.29
CA MET A 1 5.42 -4.78 39.18
C MET A 1 4.73 -5.21 37.89
N GLU A 2 4.88 -6.46 37.41
CA GLU A 2 4.14 -6.95 36.23
C GLU A 2 2.62 -7.00 36.42
N GLU A 3 2.13 -7.52 37.56
CA GLU A 3 0.69 -7.57 37.87
C GLU A 3 0.04 -6.17 37.89
N THR A 4 0.71 -5.19 38.51
CA THR A 4 0.24 -3.80 38.58
C THR A 4 0.31 -3.06 37.24
N LEU A 5 1.33 -3.33 36.40
CA LEU A 5 1.39 -2.81 35.04
C LEU A 5 0.28 -3.39 34.17
N GLN A 6 0.00 -4.69 34.30
CA GLN A 6 -1.10 -5.35 33.62
C GLN A 6 -2.44 -4.74 34.02
N ASP A 7 -2.66 -4.47 35.31
CA ASP A 7 -3.87 -3.84 35.84
C ASP A 7 -4.05 -2.39 35.38
N LEU A 8 -2.96 -1.60 35.34
CA LEU A 8 -2.97 -0.23 34.80
C LEU A 8 -3.28 -0.22 33.31
N ILE A 9 -2.65 -1.13 32.55
CA ILE A 9 -2.97 -1.34 31.14
C ILE A 9 -4.47 -1.65 31.05
N VAL A 10 -5.03 -2.57 31.84
CA VAL A 10 -6.45 -2.97 31.75
C VAL A 10 -7.45 -1.89 32.25
N SER A 11 -7.02 -0.93 33.06
CA SER A 11 -7.90 0.01 33.77
C SER A 11 -8.76 0.94 32.90
N ILE A 12 -8.31 1.30 31.69
CA ILE A 12 -9.08 2.14 30.76
C ILE A 12 -9.72 1.24 29.69
N PRO A 13 -10.99 0.85 29.81
CA PRO A 13 -11.63 -0.03 28.84
C PRO A 13 -11.71 0.64 27.45
N PRO A 14 -11.61 -0.13 26.35
CA PRO A 14 -11.69 0.43 25.01
C PRO A 14 -13.06 1.07 24.76
N PRO A 15 -13.11 2.18 24.01
CA PRO A 15 -14.36 2.86 23.70
C PRO A 15 -15.23 1.98 22.80
N TYR A 16 -16.54 2.22 22.84
CA TYR A 16 -17.42 1.64 21.84
C TYR A 16 -17.11 2.19 20.45
N VAL A 17 -16.76 1.27 19.55
CA VAL A 17 -16.56 1.52 18.11
C VAL A 17 -17.38 0.54 17.28
N THR A 18 -17.76 0.97 16.07
CA THR A 18 -18.58 0.15 15.17
C THR A 18 -17.78 -0.81 14.30
N ALA A 19 -16.46 -0.66 14.26
CA ALA A 19 -15.55 -1.55 13.54
C ALA A 19 -15.61 -2.98 14.09
N LYS A 20 -15.73 -3.98 13.20
CA LYS A 20 -15.74 -5.39 13.60
C LYS A 20 -14.38 -5.91 14.05
N CYS A 21 -13.32 -5.38 13.44
CA CYS A 21 -11.94 -5.59 13.88
C CYS A 21 -11.24 -4.23 13.94
N TRP A 22 -10.40 -4.04 14.94
CA TRP A 22 -9.55 -2.86 15.04
C TRP A 22 -8.24 -3.18 15.74
N GLY A 23 -7.24 -2.33 15.51
CA GLY A 23 -5.99 -2.35 16.26
C GLY A 23 -5.34 -0.99 16.33
N VAL A 24 -4.59 -0.80 17.40
CA VAL A 24 -3.63 0.27 17.62
C VAL A 24 -2.28 -0.39 17.69
N LEU A 25 -1.38 0.04 16.81
CA LEU A 25 -0.07 -0.56 16.63
C LEU A 25 1.01 0.50 16.74
N ASP A 26 2.19 0.08 17.15
CA ASP A 26 3.39 0.89 17.07
C ASP A 26 3.67 1.26 15.61
N GLY A 27 3.91 2.54 15.35
CA GLY A 27 4.12 3.04 14.00
C GLY A 27 5.49 2.74 13.41
N ASP A 28 6.47 2.40 14.25
CA ASP A 28 7.85 2.12 13.85
C ASP A 28 8.03 0.68 13.40
N ASP A 29 7.50 -0.30 14.13
CA ASP A 29 7.64 -1.71 13.74
C ASP A 29 6.33 -2.38 13.31
N GLY A 30 5.17 -1.81 13.67
CA GLY A 30 3.87 -2.40 13.38
C GLY A 30 3.45 -3.47 14.40
N SER A 31 4.11 -3.52 15.56
CA SER A 31 3.74 -4.39 16.68
C SER A 31 2.37 -3.97 17.24
N LEU A 32 1.55 -4.96 17.60
CA LEU A 32 0.22 -4.72 18.13
C LEU A 32 0.32 -4.26 19.60
N LEU A 33 -0.22 -3.07 19.89
CA LEU A 33 -0.33 -2.56 21.26
C LEU A 33 -1.69 -2.94 21.86
N PHE A 34 -2.76 -2.63 21.14
CA PHE A 34 -4.14 -2.89 21.56
C PHE A 34 -4.98 -3.34 20.38
N GLY A 35 -5.98 -4.20 20.59
CA GLY A 35 -6.81 -4.67 19.49
C GLY A 35 -8.09 -5.35 19.90
N ARG A 36 -8.93 -5.58 18.88
CA ARG A 36 -10.09 -6.47 18.95
C ARG A 36 -10.19 -7.23 17.65
N ASN A 37 -10.24 -8.56 17.76
CA ASN A 37 -10.31 -9.48 16.60
C ASN A 37 -9.16 -9.25 15.60
N GLU A 38 -7.99 -8.92 16.13
CA GLU A 38 -6.79 -8.52 15.41
C GLU A 38 -6.28 -9.60 14.44
N HIS A 39 -6.40 -10.87 14.82
CA HIS A 39 -5.96 -12.02 14.04
C HIS A 39 -7.07 -12.62 13.17
N VAL A 40 -8.28 -12.04 13.16
CA VAL A 40 -9.40 -12.53 12.36
C VAL A 40 -9.24 -12.08 10.91
N PRO A 41 -9.08 -13.00 9.94
CA PRO A 41 -8.94 -12.62 8.54
C PRO A 41 -10.21 -11.93 8.02
N ARG A 42 -10.03 -10.81 7.32
CA ARG A 42 -11.11 -10.05 6.67
C ARG A 42 -10.66 -9.50 5.33
N GLU A 43 -11.63 -9.25 4.46
CA GLU A 43 -11.35 -8.43 3.28
C GLU A 43 -10.93 -7.02 3.71
N MET A 44 -9.87 -6.51 3.08
CA MET A 44 -9.26 -5.22 3.41
C MET A 44 -9.50 -4.15 2.34
N ALA A 45 -10.30 -4.44 1.30
CA ALA A 45 -10.58 -3.49 0.21
C ALA A 45 -9.31 -2.82 -0.33
N SER A 46 -9.35 -1.51 -0.62
CA SER A 46 -8.22 -0.73 -1.14
C SER A 46 -7.03 -0.55 -0.19
N ILE A 47 -7.09 -1.04 1.05
CA ILE A 47 -5.89 -1.13 1.92
C ILE A 47 -4.81 -1.99 1.24
N THR A 48 -5.22 -2.92 0.37
CA THR A 48 -4.37 -3.66 -0.58
C THR A 48 -3.33 -2.79 -1.30
N LYS A 49 -3.67 -1.54 -1.64
CA LYS A 49 -2.79 -0.64 -2.40
C LYS A 49 -1.54 -0.22 -1.63
N ILE A 50 -1.49 -0.39 -0.31
CA ILE A 50 -0.29 -0.17 0.50
C ILE A 50 0.79 -1.18 0.07
N MET A 51 0.44 -2.47 -0.05
CA MET A 51 1.35 -3.49 -0.57
C MET A 51 1.75 -3.19 -2.01
N THR A 52 0.81 -2.78 -2.86
CA THR A 52 1.13 -2.40 -4.25
C THR A 52 2.16 -1.28 -4.31
N SER A 53 2.00 -0.21 -3.53
CA SER A 53 2.97 0.89 -3.48
C SER A 53 4.32 0.45 -2.89
N TYR A 54 4.29 -0.40 -1.86
CA TYR A 54 5.48 -0.90 -1.19
C TYR A 54 6.31 -1.78 -2.14
N LEU A 55 5.65 -2.70 -2.85
CA LEU A 55 6.30 -3.56 -3.83
C LEU A 55 6.87 -2.76 -5.00
N VAL A 56 6.12 -1.78 -5.54
CA VAL A 56 6.64 -0.85 -6.55
C VAL A 56 7.92 -0.19 -6.06
N TYR A 57 7.92 0.36 -4.84
CA TYR A 57 9.12 0.97 -4.26
C TYR A 57 10.28 -0.03 -4.12
N ARG A 58 10.04 -1.24 -3.62
CA ARG A 58 11.08 -2.28 -3.51
C ARG A 58 11.71 -2.60 -4.84
N ILE A 59 10.91 -2.74 -5.90
CA ILE A 59 11.40 -3.01 -7.25
C ILE A 59 12.20 -1.81 -7.76
N MET A 60 11.69 -0.58 -7.61
CA MET A 60 12.44 0.62 -7.99
C MET A 60 13.80 0.71 -7.30
N LYS A 61 13.86 0.42 -5.99
CA LYS A 61 15.10 0.42 -5.21
C LYS A 61 16.08 -0.64 -5.73
N ARG A 62 15.59 -1.87 -5.97
CA ARG A 62 16.40 -2.99 -6.50
C ARG A 62 17.00 -2.68 -7.87
N PHE A 63 16.22 -2.09 -8.77
CA PHE A 63 16.65 -1.79 -10.15
C PHE A 63 17.12 -0.35 -10.37
N LYS A 64 17.28 0.44 -9.29
CA LYS A 64 17.73 1.84 -9.31
C LYS A 64 16.89 2.74 -10.24
N ILE A 65 15.58 2.50 -10.28
CA ILE A 65 14.63 3.24 -11.11
C ILE A 65 14.32 4.60 -10.47
N ASN A 66 14.44 5.68 -11.24
CA ASN A 66 14.04 7.00 -10.78
C ASN A 66 12.54 7.23 -11.05
N PRO A 67 11.69 7.39 -10.01
CA PRO A 67 10.25 7.46 -10.17
C PRO A 67 9.77 8.68 -10.98
N LYS A 68 10.56 9.75 -11.05
CA LYS A 68 10.23 10.96 -11.83
C LYS A 68 10.62 10.84 -13.31
N LYS A 69 11.44 9.85 -13.67
CA LYS A 69 11.94 9.66 -15.05
C LYS A 69 11.33 8.43 -15.72
N GLU A 70 11.02 7.39 -14.96
CA GLU A 70 10.38 6.18 -15.49
C GLU A 70 8.92 6.47 -15.85
N MET A 71 8.54 6.16 -17.08
CA MET A 71 7.24 6.51 -17.63
C MET A 71 6.37 5.26 -17.82
N ILE A 72 5.13 5.34 -17.35
CA ILE A 72 4.12 4.30 -17.49
C ILE A 72 3.13 4.74 -18.57
N THR A 73 2.90 3.86 -19.55
CA THR A 73 1.80 4.02 -20.50
C THR A 73 0.59 3.20 -20.04
N VAL A 74 -0.54 3.86 -19.86
CA VAL A 74 -1.80 3.25 -19.41
C VAL A 74 -2.38 2.38 -20.52
N SER A 75 -2.57 1.09 -20.24
CA SER A 75 -3.17 0.15 -21.17
C SER A 75 -4.70 0.28 -21.22
N LYS A 76 -5.31 -0.24 -22.30
CA LYS A 76 -6.78 -0.42 -22.39
C LYS A 76 -7.32 -1.19 -21.19
N TYR A 77 -6.61 -2.24 -20.78
CA TYR A 77 -7.00 -3.09 -19.65
C TYR A 77 -7.01 -2.30 -18.34
N ALA A 78 -5.93 -1.58 -18.01
CA ALA A 78 -5.84 -0.75 -16.81
C ALA A 78 -6.92 0.34 -16.78
N SER A 79 -7.11 1.08 -17.89
CA SER A 79 -8.13 2.13 -17.96
C SER A 79 -9.58 1.60 -17.88
N GLY A 80 -9.79 0.33 -18.20
CA GLY A 80 -11.09 -0.33 -18.14
C GLY A 80 -11.44 -0.95 -16.78
N ILE A 81 -10.55 -0.87 -15.78
CA ILE A 81 -10.83 -1.40 -14.45
C ILE A 81 -11.90 -0.55 -13.75
N THR A 82 -12.92 -1.21 -13.22
CA THR A 82 -14.06 -0.58 -12.56
C THR A 82 -13.75 -0.17 -11.11
N GLY A 83 -14.67 0.57 -10.47
CA GLY A 83 -14.52 1.04 -9.09
C GLY A 83 -13.88 2.43 -8.99
N THR A 84 -13.15 2.70 -7.91
CA THR A 84 -12.45 3.97 -7.72
C THR A 84 -11.35 4.14 -8.76
N THR A 85 -11.23 5.33 -9.33
CA THR A 85 -10.38 5.59 -10.51
C THR A 85 -9.63 6.90 -10.35
N ALA A 86 -8.41 6.94 -10.88
CA ALA A 86 -7.62 8.15 -11.11
C ALA A 86 -8.05 8.89 -12.41
N LYS A 87 -9.12 8.42 -13.05
CA LYS A 87 -9.66 8.88 -14.35
C LYS A 87 -8.62 8.81 -15.46
N LEU A 88 -7.75 7.79 -15.39
CA LEU A 88 -6.76 7.53 -16.42
C LEU A 88 -7.46 6.97 -17.66
N LYS A 89 -6.91 7.30 -18.82
CA LYS A 89 -7.41 6.85 -20.12
C LYS A 89 -6.34 6.04 -20.81
N GLU A 90 -6.75 5.13 -21.68
CA GLU A 90 -5.83 4.40 -22.54
C GLU A 90 -4.88 5.36 -23.28
N GLY A 91 -3.60 5.00 -23.27
CA GLY A 91 -2.53 5.75 -23.91
C GLY A 91 -2.04 6.96 -23.12
N ASP A 92 -2.57 7.24 -21.91
CA ASP A 92 -1.96 8.21 -21.01
C ASP A 92 -0.55 7.75 -20.62
N ILE A 93 0.39 8.69 -20.59
CA ILE A 93 1.80 8.49 -20.26
C ILE A 93 2.12 9.42 -19.09
N LEU A 94 2.40 8.83 -17.93
CA LEU A 94 2.73 9.54 -16.69
C LEU A 94 3.98 8.94 -16.05
N SER A 95 4.68 9.73 -15.23
CA SER A 95 5.79 9.19 -14.46
C SER A 95 5.30 8.20 -13.39
N VAL A 96 6.16 7.28 -12.93
CA VAL A 96 5.85 6.41 -11.78
C VAL A 96 5.46 7.25 -10.55
N TYR A 97 6.13 8.39 -10.34
CA TYR A 97 5.85 9.33 -9.25
C TYR A 97 4.41 9.84 -9.30
N ASP A 98 3.94 10.26 -10.47
CA ASP A 98 2.55 10.73 -10.64
C ASP A 98 1.57 9.56 -10.51
N MET A 99 1.90 8.40 -11.08
CA MET A 99 1.05 7.21 -10.98
C MET A 99 0.85 6.75 -9.53
N LEU A 100 1.87 6.88 -8.67
CA LEU A 100 1.75 6.62 -7.24
C LEU A 100 0.82 7.61 -6.52
N HIS A 101 0.73 8.87 -6.95
CA HIS A 101 -0.29 9.80 -6.45
C HIS A 101 -1.70 9.38 -6.91
N GLY A 102 -1.85 8.94 -8.17
CA GLY A 102 -3.10 8.39 -8.70
C GLY A 102 -3.53 7.10 -7.98
N LEU A 103 -2.57 6.30 -7.51
CA LEU A 103 -2.80 5.11 -6.70
C LEU A 103 -3.31 5.47 -5.29
N LEU A 104 -2.60 6.37 -4.59
CA LEU A 104 -2.76 6.53 -3.14
C LEU A 104 -3.78 7.61 -2.76
N LEU A 105 -3.92 8.69 -3.54
CA LEU A 105 -4.83 9.79 -3.20
C LEU A 105 -6.29 9.47 -3.54
N PRO A 106 -6.69 9.30 -4.82
CA PRO A 106 -8.07 9.00 -5.18
C PRO A 106 -8.38 7.50 -5.09
N SER A 107 -7.41 6.67 -4.67
CA SER A 107 -7.53 5.21 -4.63
C SER A 107 -7.73 4.56 -6.01
N GLY A 108 -7.05 5.05 -7.05
CA GLY A 108 -7.26 4.62 -8.43
C GLY A 108 -6.93 3.15 -8.68
N ASN A 109 -7.92 2.36 -9.11
CA ASN A 109 -7.75 0.96 -9.50
C ASN A 109 -7.05 0.83 -10.86
N ASP A 110 -7.31 1.77 -11.76
CA ASP A 110 -6.60 1.98 -13.02
C ASP A 110 -5.10 2.22 -12.78
N ALA A 111 -4.75 3.12 -11.86
CA ALA A 111 -3.35 3.39 -11.49
C ALA A 111 -2.65 2.16 -10.90
N ALA A 112 -3.33 1.44 -9.99
CA ALA A 112 -2.81 0.19 -9.41
C ALA A 112 -2.52 -0.87 -10.47
N THR A 113 -3.42 -1.00 -11.45
CA THR A 113 -3.29 -1.99 -12.52
C THR A 113 -2.18 -1.60 -13.49
N ALA A 114 -2.08 -0.32 -13.88
CA ALA A 114 -1.01 0.16 -14.75
C ALA A 114 0.38 -0.01 -14.10
N LEU A 115 0.50 0.27 -12.79
CA LEU A 115 1.72 -0.01 -12.03
C LEU A 115 2.05 -1.50 -12.02
N ALA A 116 1.07 -2.35 -11.73
CA ALA A 116 1.27 -3.80 -11.70
C ALA A 116 1.74 -4.33 -13.07
N GLU A 117 1.10 -3.92 -14.16
CA GLU A 117 1.48 -4.29 -15.52
C GLU A 117 2.92 -3.88 -15.85
N HIS A 118 3.28 -2.63 -15.57
CA HIS A 118 4.60 -2.09 -15.89
C HIS A 118 5.71 -2.81 -15.10
N PHE A 119 5.56 -2.92 -13.78
CA PHE A 119 6.58 -3.53 -12.93
C PHE A 119 6.65 -5.06 -13.07
N ALA A 120 5.56 -5.73 -13.48
CA ALA A 120 5.60 -7.14 -13.83
C ALA A 120 6.51 -7.45 -15.03
N VAL A 121 6.60 -6.54 -16.01
CA VAL A 121 7.54 -6.71 -17.13
C VAL A 121 8.97 -6.76 -16.62
N ILE A 122 9.33 -5.84 -15.72
CA ILE A 122 10.67 -5.76 -15.12
C ILE A 122 10.98 -7.05 -14.33
N ILE A 123 10.03 -7.54 -13.52
CA ILE A 123 10.16 -8.81 -12.79
C ILE A 123 10.39 -9.98 -13.77
N LYS A 124 9.59 -10.03 -14.86
CA LYS A 124 9.68 -11.10 -15.85
C LYS A 124 11.05 -11.13 -16.50
N GLU A 125 11.55 -9.98 -16.94
CA GLU A 125 12.87 -9.85 -17.57
C GLU A 125 14.01 -10.24 -16.62
N ASP A 126 13.92 -9.88 -15.33
CA ASP A 126 14.91 -10.27 -14.32
C ASP A 126 14.93 -11.80 -14.09
N ARG A 127 13.75 -12.43 -13.99
CA ARG A 127 13.64 -13.89 -13.88
C ARG A 127 14.20 -14.61 -15.11
N GLU A 128 13.94 -14.09 -16.31
CA GLU A 128 14.49 -14.65 -17.55
C GLU A 128 16.01 -14.54 -17.61
N LYS A 129 16.57 -13.38 -17.22
CA LYS A 129 18.03 -13.18 -17.14
C LYS A 129 18.67 -14.15 -16.14
N GLN A 130 18.06 -14.33 -14.97
CA GLN A 130 18.56 -15.28 -13.96
C GLN A 130 18.50 -16.73 -14.46
N ALA A 131 17.44 -17.11 -15.17
CA ALA A 131 17.29 -18.45 -15.74
C ALA A 131 18.30 -18.75 -16.87
N ILE A 132 18.64 -17.74 -17.68
CA ILE A 132 19.68 -17.88 -18.71
C ILE A 132 21.06 -18.00 -18.05
N SER A 133 21.35 -17.15 -17.06
CA SER A 133 22.61 -17.17 -16.30
C SER A 133 22.84 -18.52 -15.61
N SER A 134 21.79 -19.11 -15.01
CA SER A 134 21.88 -20.40 -14.35
C SER A 134 22.02 -21.59 -15.31
N LYS A 135 21.48 -21.50 -16.52
CA LYS A 135 21.56 -22.56 -17.54
C LYS A 135 22.83 -22.53 -18.38
N ASN A 136 23.50 -21.38 -18.52
CA ASN A 136 24.70 -21.28 -19.36
C ASN A 136 25.67 -20.17 -18.91
N PRO A 137 26.59 -20.44 -17.95
CA PRO A 137 27.45 -19.43 -17.35
C PRO A 137 28.40 -18.71 -18.33
N ARG A 138 28.64 -19.28 -19.52
CA ARG A 138 29.57 -18.74 -20.54
C ARG A 138 28.96 -17.69 -21.48
N LEU A 139 27.62 -17.58 -21.54
CA LEU A 139 26.91 -16.57 -22.36
C LEU A 139 26.65 -15.27 -21.60
N ALA A 140 26.93 -15.24 -20.30
CA ALA A 140 26.87 -14.07 -19.45
C ALA A 140 28.16 -13.26 -19.63
N LYS A 141 28.30 -12.50 -20.73
CA LYS A 141 29.40 -11.54 -20.90
C LYS A 141 28.88 -10.10 -20.78
N GLN A 142 29.55 -9.31 -19.95
CA GLN A 142 29.39 -7.86 -19.91
C GLN A 142 30.18 -7.24 -21.06
N ASN A 143 29.64 -6.17 -21.67
CA ASN A 143 30.38 -5.36 -22.62
C ASN A 143 31.52 -4.60 -21.93
N SER A 144 32.33 -3.88 -22.70
CA SER A 144 33.47 -3.10 -22.20
C SER A 144 33.11 -1.99 -21.20
N LYS A 145 31.81 -1.75 -20.96
CA LYS A 145 31.28 -0.81 -19.96
C LYS A 145 30.64 -1.50 -18.74
N GLY A 146 30.69 -2.83 -18.65
CA GLY A 146 30.07 -3.59 -17.56
C GLY A 146 28.55 -3.83 -17.73
N GLU A 147 27.99 -3.52 -18.90
CA GLU A 147 26.57 -3.71 -19.18
C GLU A 147 26.33 -5.09 -19.79
N TRP A 148 25.25 -5.74 -19.39
CA TRP A 148 24.87 -7.04 -19.93
C TRP A 148 24.25 -6.88 -21.32
N GLU A 149 24.91 -7.39 -22.37
CA GLU A 149 24.34 -7.45 -23.71
C GLU A 149 23.41 -8.64 -23.86
N PHE A 150 22.10 -8.37 -23.96
CA PHE A 150 21.11 -9.35 -24.39
C PHE A 150 20.54 -8.91 -25.74
N ASN A 151 20.54 -9.81 -26.72
CA ASN A 151 20.10 -9.54 -28.08
C ASN A 151 18.71 -8.87 -28.10
N LYS A 152 18.68 -7.66 -28.65
CA LYS A 152 17.53 -6.78 -28.78
C LYS A 152 16.61 -7.29 -29.90
N MET A 153 15.99 -8.45 -29.72
CA MET A 153 15.23 -9.08 -30.79
C MET A 153 14.02 -9.90 -30.33
N ILE A 154 13.19 -9.38 -29.43
CA ILE A 154 11.79 -9.79 -29.33
C ILE A 154 11.01 -8.55 -28.93
N TYR A 155 10.40 -7.84 -29.88
CA TYR A 155 9.08 -7.20 -29.80
C TYR A 155 8.84 -6.43 -31.11
N GLY A 156 8.67 -7.20 -32.19
CA GLY A 156 8.04 -6.72 -33.42
C GLY A 156 6.55 -6.45 -33.21
N HIS A 157 6.03 -5.49 -33.98
CA HIS A 157 4.68 -4.96 -33.97
C HIS A 157 3.57 -5.97 -34.36
N SER A 158 2.33 -5.53 -34.04
CA SER A 158 1.00 -5.85 -34.61
C SER A 158 0.36 -7.24 -34.42
N GLY A 159 -0.88 -7.26 -33.90
CA GLY A 159 -1.79 -8.42 -33.94
C GLY A 159 -2.82 -8.57 -32.81
N ILE A 160 -3.99 -7.92 -32.96
CA ILE A 160 -5.35 -8.28 -32.48
C ILE A 160 -5.62 -8.20 -30.96
N ASP A 161 -6.50 -7.25 -30.59
CA ASP A 161 -6.89 -6.77 -29.25
C ASP A 161 -7.02 -7.81 -28.11
N ASN A 162 -7.46 -9.04 -28.40
CA ASN A 162 -7.58 -10.09 -27.38
C ASN A 162 -6.22 -10.57 -26.87
N LYS A 163 -5.16 -10.61 -27.70
CA LYS A 163 -3.81 -11.03 -27.25
C LYS A 163 -3.20 -10.02 -26.28
N LYS A 164 -3.46 -8.73 -26.48
CA LYS A 164 -2.98 -7.66 -25.58
C LYS A 164 -3.66 -7.74 -24.22
N ALA A 165 -4.98 -7.94 -24.18
CA ALA A 165 -5.72 -8.09 -22.92
C ALA A 165 -5.30 -9.34 -22.13
N VAL A 166 -5.07 -10.48 -22.81
CA VAL A 166 -4.55 -11.70 -22.17
C VAL A 166 -3.13 -11.48 -21.63
N LYS A 167 -2.27 -10.77 -22.37
CA LYS A 167 -0.92 -10.38 -21.90
C LYS A 167 -0.98 -9.52 -20.63
N SER A 168 -1.85 -8.51 -20.61
CA SER A 168 -2.10 -7.65 -19.45
C SER A 168 -2.54 -8.44 -18.21
N ARG A 169 -3.52 -9.33 -18.33
CA ARG A 169 -3.99 -10.17 -17.21
C ARG A 169 -2.87 -11.05 -16.64
N ASN A 170 -2.04 -11.63 -17.50
CA ASN A 170 -0.91 -12.46 -17.07
C ASN A 170 0.16 -11.65 -16.32
N LEU A 171 0.44 -10.42 -16.77
CA LEU A 171 1.35 -9.52 -16.07
C LEU A 171 0.82 -9.14 -14.68
N VAL A 172 -0.47 -8.82 -14.57
CA VAL A 172 -1.08 -8.53 -13.26
C VAL A 172 -1.01 -9.75 -12.35
N LYS A 173 -1.27 -10.96 -12.86
CA LYS A 173 -1.11 -12.19 -12.07
C LYS A 173 0.32 -12.36 -11.56
N LEU A 174 1.32 -12.14 -12.41
CA LEU A 174 2.74 -12.19 -12.02
C LEU A 174 3.07 -11.17 -10.92
N PHE A 175 2.50 -9.96 -11.00
CA PHE A 175 2.67 -8.95 -9.95
C PHE A 175 2.04 -9.40 -8.63
N VAL A 176 0.83 -9.97 -8.67
CA VAL A 176 0.13 -10.49 -7.47
C VAL A 176 0.90 -11.65 -6.84
N GLU A 177 1.53 -12.52 -7.62
CA GLU A 177 2.44 -13.55 -7.09
C GLU A 177 3.60 -12.92 -6.29
N GLU A 178 4.18 -11.82 -6.78
CA GLU A 178 5.23 -11.09 -6.05
C GLU A 178 4.70 -10.34 -4.82
N MET A 179 3.44 -9.88 -4.85
CA MET A 179 2.78 -9.32 -3.64
C MET A 179 2.67 -10.38 -2.55
N ASN A 180 2.22 -11.60 -2.88
CA ASN A 180 2.08 -12.70 -1.93
C ASN A 180 3.44 -13.20 -1.43
N LYS A 181 4.46 -13.31 -2.29
CA LYS A 181 5.84 -13.59 -1.85
C LYS A 181 6.36 -12.51 -0.91
N THR A 182 6.07 -11.24 -1.19
CA THR A 182 6.44 -10.13 -0.33
C THR A 182 5.74 -10.21 1.02
N ALA A 183 4.47 -10.61 1.06
CA ALA A 183 3.76 -10.85 2.32
C ALA A 183 4.47 -11.91 3.17
N VAL A 184 4.83 -13.05 2.58
CA VAL A 184 5.59 -14.11 3.27
C VAL A 184 6.94 -13.61 3.78
N LEU A 185 7.67 -12.84 2.97
CA LEU A 185 8.97 -12.25 3.37
C LEU A 185 8.86 -11.23 4.51
N LEU A 186 7.68 -10.66 4.71
CA LEU A 186 7.37 -9.74 5.81
C LEU A 186 6.66 -10.45 6.97
N GLU A 187 6.60 -11.79 6.95
CA GLU A 187 5.95 -12.60 8.00
C GLU A 187 4.44 -12.31 8.15
N MET A 188 3.81 -11.83 7.07
CA MET A 188 2.38 -11.57 7.00
C MET A 188 1.61 -12.87 6.70
N HIS A 189 1.62 -13.80 7.64
CA HIS A 189 1.18 -15.19 7.43
C HIS A 189 -0.33 -15.35 7.18
N ASN A 190 -1.15 -14.36 7.56
CA ASN A 190 -2.60 -14.41 7.38
C ASN A 190 -3.11 -13.43 6.31
N THR A 191 -2.20 -13.04 5.39
CA THR A 191 -2.52 -12.20 4.23
C THR A 191 -2.47 -12.97 2.92
N SER A 192 -3.46 -12.73 2.07
CA SER A 192 -3.46 -13.14 0.67
C SER A 192 -4.00 -12.01 -0.20
N TYR A 193 -3.31 -11.75 -1.31
CA TYR A 193 -3.71 -10.81 -2.34
C TYR A 193 -4.17 -11.55 -3.58
N SER A 194 -5.31 -11.12 -4.17
CA SER A 194 -5.79 -11.66 -5.45
C SER A 194 -5.73 -10.65 -6.60
N ASN A 195 -5.49 -9.37 -6.29
CA ASN A 195 -5.36 -8.29 -7.26
C ASN A 195 -4.63 -7.08 -6.64
N PRO A 196 -4.06 -6.15 -7.44
CA PRO A 196 -3.25 -5.04 -6.93
C PRO A 196 -4.07 -3.86 -6.38
N HIS A 197 -5.40 -3.86 -6.56
CA HIS A 197 -6.26 -2.71 -6.24
C HIS A 197 -7.20 -2.95 -5.05
N GLY A 198 -7.46 -4.20 -4.67
CA GLY A 198 -8.36 -4.59 -3.59
C GLY A 198 -9.85 -4.56 -3.94
N MET A 199 -10.22 -4.88 -5.18
CA MET A 199 -11.65 -5.13 -5.49
C MET A 199 -12.07 -6.50 -4.96
N CYS A 200 -13.38 -6.67 -4.74
CA CYS A 200 -14.01 -7.90 -4.25
C CYS A 200 -13.74 -9.09 -5.17
N VAL A 201 -12.66 -9.79 -4.90
CA VAL A 201 -12.31 -11.05 -5.51
C VAL A 201 -11.94 -11.99 -4.38
N ILE A 202 -12.47 -13.21 -4.42
CA ILE A 202 -12.18 -14.25 -3.44
C ILE A 202 -10.67 -14.38 -3.26
N GLY A 203 -10.22 -14.48 -2.00
CA GLY A 203 -8.81 -14.62 -1.66
C GLY A 203 -8.04 -13.30 -1.49
N ASN A 204 -8.70 -12.14 -1.48
CA ASN A 204 -8.11 -10.87 -1.03
C ASN A 204 -8.47 -10.57 0.43
N SER A 205 -7.67 -11.06 1.37
CA SER A 205 -7.91 -10.92 2.81
C SER A 205 -6.63 -10.69 3.59
N SER A 206 -6.75 -10.10 4.77
CA SER A 206 -5.66 -9.86 5.70
C SER A 206 -6.17 -9.77 7.15
N THR A 207 -5.26 -9.73 8.11
CA THR A 207 -5.52 -9.45 9.52
C THR A 207 -5.09 -8.02 9.89
N ILE A 208 -5.50 -7.54 11.07
CA ILE A 208 -5.03 -6.25 11.61
C ILE A 208 -3.52 -6.28 11.80
N SER A 209 -2.99 -7.35 12.41
CA SER A 209 -1.56 -7.51 12.67
C SER A 209 -0.73 -7.44 11.38
N ASP A 210 -1.13 -8.17 10.33
CA ASP A 210 -0.40 -8.15 9.07
C ASP A 210 -0.50 -6.79 8.36
N ILE A 211 -1.68 -6.14 8.40
CA ILE A 211 -1.84 -4.79 7.84
C ILE A 211 -0.94 -3.80 8.61
N GLY A 212 -0.78 -3.98 9.91
CA GLY A 212 0.16 -3.26 10.75
C GLY A 212 1.59 -3.28 10.21
N ILE A 213 2.12 -4.47 9.99
CA ILE A 213 3.47 -4.70 9.47
C ILE A 213 3.68 -3.98 8.12
N ILE A 214 2.80 -4.20 7.13
CA ILE A 214 2.98 -3.56 5.83
C ILE A 214 2.82 -2.03 5.91
N SER A 215 2.00 -1.54 6.85
CA SER A 215 1.78 -0.11 7.05
C SER A 215 2.99 0.57 7.67
N SER A 216 3.62 -0.02 8.70
CA SER A 216 4.86 0.50 9.30
C SER A 216 5.99 0.52 8.27
N GLN A 217 6.15 -0.56 7.51
CA GLN A 217 7.14 -0.65 6.43
C GLN A 217 6.90 0.37 5.31
N ALA A 218 5.63 0.63 4.96
CA ALA A 218 5.29 1.65 3.98
C ALA A 218 5.59 3.07 4.49
N MET A 219 5.34 3.36 5.77
CA MET A 219 5.57 4.69 6.36
C MET A 219 7.05 5.03 6.55
N LYS A 220 7.93 4.04 6.66
CA LYS A 220 9.39 4.22 6.59
C LYS A 220 9.87 4.76 5.24
N ILE A 221 9.07 4.62 4.18
CA ILE A 221 9.43 5.08 2.84
C ILE A 221 9.01 6.54 2.67
N SER A 222 10.00 7.45 2.64
CA SER A 222 9.79 8.90 2.50
C SER A 222 8.90 9.28 1.32
N LEU A 223 9.02 8.57 0.18
CA LEU A 223 8.16 8.75 -0.98
C LEU A 223 6.69 8.49 -0.66
N ILE A 224 6.37 7.36 -0.01
CA ILE A 224 4.98 6.99 0.32
C ILE A 224 4.44 7.95 1.37
N ARG A 225 5.19 8.19 2.46
CA ARG A 225 4.84 9.13 3.53
C ARG A 225 4.53 10.53 2.98
N HIS A 226 5.35 11.03 2.05
CA HIS A 226 5.12 12.32 1.39
C HIS A 226 3.82 12.34 0.58
N ILE A 227 3.49 11.25 -0.12
CA ILE A 227 2.28 11.17 -0.96
C ILE A 227 1.02 11.12 -0.09
N VAL A 228 0.96 10.21 0.89
CA VAL A 228 -0.26 9.94 1.66
C VAL A 228 -0.69 11.11 2.55
N LYS A 229 0.24 12.01 2.91
CA LYS A 229 -0.03 13.24 3.67
C LYS A 229 -0.64 14.36 2.82
N LYS A 230 -0.50 14.31 1.48
CA LYS A 230 -1.06 15.37 0.61
C LYS A 230 -2.57 15.34 0.60
N THR A 231 -3.18 16.52 0.59
CA THR A 231 -4.63 16.67 0.40
C THR A 231 -5.03 16.62 -1.06
N LYS A 232 -4.19 17.17 -1.95
CA LYS A 232 -4.40 17.24 -3.40
C LYS A 232 -3.08 17.12 -4.16
N PHE A 233 -3.16 16.68 -5.40
CA PHE A 233 -2.03 16.65 -6.33
C PHE A 233 -2.51 16.97 -7.75
N VAL A 234 -1.70 17.71 -8.49
CA VAL A 234 -1.95 18.06 -9.89
C VAL A 234 -0.69 17.73 -10.68
N CYS A 235 -0.86 17.08 -11.82
CA CYS A 235 0.23 16.78 -12.75
C CYS A 235 -0.28 16.78 -14.19
N GLU A 236 0.66 16.83 -15.12
CA GLU A 236 0.41 16.75 -16.55
C GLU A 236 0.98 15.44 -17.09
N GLY A 237 0.14 14.66 -17.76
CA GLY A 237 0.54 13.51 -18.57
C GLY A 237 0.50 13.86 -20.06
N LYS A 238 0.99 12.97 -20.91
CA LYS A 238 0.80 13.05 -22.36
C LYS A 238 0.01 11.84 -22.83
N ASN A 239 -0.78 11.96 -23.89
CA ASN A 239 -1.34 10.79 -24.54
C ASN A 239 -0.35 10.21 -25.58
N SER A 240 -0.71 9.08 -26.19
CA SER A 240 0.06 8.43 -27.26
C SER A 240 0.30 9.29 -28.50
N LYS A 241 -0.44 10.39 -28.68
CA LYS A 241 -0.28 11.37 -29.77
C LYS A 241 0.55 12.60 -29.33
N GLY A 242 1.08 12.61 -28.12
CA GLY A 242 1.87 13.72 -27.56
C GLY A 242 1.05 14.88 -27.00
N LEU A 243 -0.28 14.80 -27.00
CA LEU A 243 -1.15 15.87 -26.45
C LEU A 243 -1.17 15.80 -24.92
N THR A 244 -1.05 16.95 -24.28
CA THR A 244 -1.09 17.09 -22.81
C THR A 244 -2.47 16.73 -22.25
N ARG A 245 -2.48 16.03 -21.11
CA ARG A 245 -3.68 15.71 -20.31
C ARG A 245 -3.42 16.08 -18.86
N ASN A 246 -4.34 16.85 -18.30
CA ASN A 246 -4.23 17.32 -16.92
C ASN A 246 -4.92 16.36 -15.97
N HIS A 247 -4.23 16.00 -14.89
CA HIS A 247 -4.75 15.12 -13.85
C HIS A 247 -4.77 15.88 -12.53
N LYS A 248 -5.90 15.78 -11.82
CA LYS A 248 -6.08 16.36 -10.49
C LYS A 248 -6.70 15.31 -9.59
N TRP A 249 -6.01 14.99 -8.52
CA TRP A 249 -6.44 14.00 -7.54
C TRP A 249 -6.53 14.60 -6.15
N SER A 250 -7.51 14.11 -5.40
CA SER A 250 -7.75 14.51 -4.01
C SER A 250 -7.64 13.27 -3.13
N ASN A 251 -7.12 13.47 -1.92
CA ASN A 251 -7.03 12.42 -0.94
C ASN A 251 -8.42 12.02 -0.44
N THR A 252 -8.64 10.71 -0.33
CA THR A 252 -9.86 10.13 0.22
C THR A 252 -9.85 10.07 1.75
N ASN A 253 -8.69 10.14 2.38
CA ASN A 253 -8.55 10.18 3.83
C ASN A 253 -8.93 11.57 4.36
N LYS A 254 -10.00 11.63 5.16
CA LYS A 254 -10.49 12.87 5.76
C LYS A 254 -9.75 13.24 7.06
N MET A 255 -9.06 12.29 7.68
CA MET A 255 -8.39 12.51 8.98
C MET A 255 -7.29 13.56 8.89
N ILE A 256 -6.55 13.61 7.77
CA ILE A 256 -5.46 14.58 7.53
C ILE A 256 -5.91 16.06 7.57
N ASN A 257 -7.21 16.33 7.41
CA ASN A 257 -7.75 17.69 7.50
C ASN A 257 -8.41 17.97 8.86
N LYS A 258 -8.61 16.94 9.69
CA LYS A 258 -9.25 17.06 10.99
C LYS A 258 -8.24 17.41 12.07
N ASP A 259 -7.07 16.81 12.00
CA ASP A 259 -5.99 16.98 12.97
C ASP A 259 -4.64 16.84 12.24
N PRO A 260 -3.70 17.78 12.45
CA PRO A 260 -2.41 17.82 11.76
C PRO A 260 -1.47 16.64 12.08
N HIS A 261 -1.72 15.90 13.16
CA HIS A 261 -0.96 14.72 13.55
C HIS A 261 -1.30 13.48 12.71
N TYR A 262 -2.44 13.47 12.00
CA TYR A 262 -2.74 12.41 11.03
C TYR A 262 -1.94 12.61 9.74
N ASN A 263 -1.02 11.68 9.48
CA ASN A 263 -0.09 11.76 8.35
C ASN A 263 -0.41 10.81 7.19
N GLY A 264 -1.56 10.13 7.22
CA GLY A 264 -1.91 9.10 6.24
C GLY A 264 -2.93 8.11 6.81
N LEU A 265 -3.08 6.89 6.28
CA LEU A 265 -2.33 6.29 5.18
C LEU A 265 -3.29 5.93 4.04
N LYS A 266 -4.30 5.11 4.30
CA LYS A 266 -5.17 4.60 3.23
C LYS A 266 -6.56 4.25 3.71
N THR A 267 -7.53 4.61 2.88
CA THR A 267 -8.94 4.22 3.01
C THR A 267 -9.27 3.02 2.13
N GLY A 268 -10.29 2.25 2.50
CA GLY A 268 -10.85 1.22 1.64
C GLY A 268 -12.34 1.03 1.89
N THR A 269 -13.13 0.85 0.83
CA THR A 269 -14.53 0.49 0.95
C THR A 269 -14.91 -0.46 -0.18
N THR A 270 -15.48 -1.60 0.16
CA THR A 270 -16.16 -2.48 -0.78
C THR A 270 -17.43 -3.04 -0.14
N ARG A 271 -18.29 -3.68 -0.94
CA ARG A 271 -19.54 -4.27 -0.45
C ARG A 271 -19.30 -5.32 0.66
N SER A 272 -18.25 -6.12 0.52
CA SER A 272 -17.92 -7.22 1.44
C SER A 272 -16.98 -6.81 2.58
N ALA A 273 -16.03 -5.91 2.33
CA ALA A 273 -15.12 -5.43 3.38
C ALA A 273 -15.78 -4.41 4.34
N GLY A 274 -16.82 -3.70 3.88
CA GLY A 274 -17.35 -2.55 4.60
C GLY A 274 -16.39 -1.35 4.56
N ALA A 275 -16.57 -0.39 5.46
CA ALA A 275 -15.73 0.79 5.54
C ALA A 275 -14.46 0.50 6.36
N CYS A 276 -13.29 0.60 5.72
CA CYS A 276 -11.98 0.34 6.31
C CYS A 276 -11.11 1.61 6.29
N LEU A 277 -10.21 1.71 7.27
CA LEU A 277 -9.19 2.77 7.36
C LEU A 277 -7.92 2.24 8.01
N VAL A 278 -6.78 2.65 7.45
CA VAL A 278 -5.47 2.66 8.13
C VAL A 278 -5.05 4.12 8.24
N ALA A 279 -4.91 4.60 9.47
CA ALA A 279 -4.46 5.94 9.78
C ALA A 279 -3.12 5.88 10.51
N ASN A 280 -2.18 6.75 10.14
CA ASN A 280 -0.98 6.97 10.94
C ASN A 280 -1.15 8.28 11.70
N TYR A 281 -0.94 8.23 13.01
CA TYR A 281 -1.00 9.36 13.92
C TYR A 281 0.38 9.54 14.54
N GLU A 282 0.97 10.72 14.38
CA GLU A 282 2.37 10.96 14.76
C GLU A 282 2.52 12.34 15.41
N THR A 283 3.14 12.35 16.59
CA THR A 283 3.61 13.51 17.33
C THR A 283 5.13 13.40 17.49
N ASP A 284 5.75 14.34 18.22
CA ASP A 284 7.20 14.29 18.48
C ASP A 284 7.63 13.12 19.38
N CYS A 285 6.71 12.61 20.21
CA CYS A 285 6.97 11.53 21.18
C CYS A 285 6.23 10.22 20.88
N LEU A 286 5.29 10.22 19.92
CA LEU A 286 4.39 9.10 19.69
C LEU A 286 4.18 8.85 18.20
N ASN A 287 4.31 7.61 17.76
CA ASN A 287 4.02 7.18 16.40
C ASN A 287 3.11 5.94 16.44
N LEU A 288 1.86 6.10 15.99
CA LEU A 288 0.85 5.04 16.01
C LEU A 288 0.28 4.75 14.64
N ILE A 289 -0.08 3.50 14.41
CA ILE A 289 -0.93 3.06 13.31
C ILE A 289 -2.26 2.57 13.87
N ILE A 290 -3.35 3.21 13.46
CA ILE A 290 -4.71 2.87 13.87
C ILE A 290 -5.42 2.24 12.68
N ILE A 291 -5.92 1.02 12.87
CA ILE A 291 -6.59 0.23 11.85
C ILE A 291 -8.01 -0.04 12.28
N THR A 292 -8.98 0.27 11.41
CA THR A 292 -10.38 -0.12 11.57
C THR A 292 -10.85 -0.87 10.33
N LEU A 293 -11.38 -2.09 10.53
CA LEU A 293 -11.93 -2.92 9.46
C LEU A 293 -13.41 -3.13 9.67
N ASN A 294 -14.17 -2.91 8.60
CA ASN A 294 -15.62 -3.07 8.57
C ASN A 294 -16.34 -2.22 9.64
N SER A 295 -16.01 -0.93 9.72
CA SER A 295 -16.88 0.05 10.37
C SER A 295 -18.23 0.08 9.66
N SER A 296 -19.29 0.33 10.45
CA SER A 296 -20.68 0.23 10.00
C SER A 296 -21.02 1.10 8.77
N ASN A 297 -20.31 2.21 8.56
CA ASN A 297 -20.38 3.02 7.33
C ASN A 297 -19.15 3.95 7.19
N ASP A 298 -19.12 4.70 6.07
CA ASP A 298 -18.05 5.67 5.77
C ASP A 298 -17.85 6.71 6.87
N SER A 299 -18.93 7.27 7.43
CA SER A 299 -18.80 8.31 8.46
C SER A 299 -18.22 7.74 9.76
N ARG A 300 -18.65 6.52 10.11
CA ARG A 300 -18.27 5.84 11.35
C ARG A 300 -16.80 5.45 11.39
N ARG A 301 -16.16 5.08 10.27
CA ARG A 301 -14.70 4.78 10.30
C ARG A 301 -13.85 5.93 10.83
N TRP A 302 -14.24 7.19 10.53
CA TRP A 302 -13.54 8.37 11.01
C TRP A 302 -13.73 8.58 12.51
N GLN A 303 -14.95 8.33 13.01
CA GLN A 303 -15.29 8.47 14.43
C GLN A 303 -14.66 7.34 15.25
N ASP A 304 -14.76 6.10 14.77
CA ASP A 304 -14.15 4.93 15.37
C ASP A 304 -12.63 5.12 15.52
N THR A 305 -11.98 5.61 14.45
CA THR A 305 -10.53 5.85 14.46
C THR A 305 -10.15 6.97 15.42
N ALA A 306 -10.85 8.11 15.43
CA ALA A 306 -10.56 9.20 16.37
C ALA A 306 -10.68 8.75 17.83
N LYS A 307 -11.77 8.05 18.17
CA LYS A 307 -11.98 7.51 19.52
C LYS A 307 -10.88 6.54 19.95
N LEU A 308 -10.45 5.65 19.04
CA LEU A 308 -9.37 4.71 19.34
C LEU A 308 -8.02 5.41 19.52
N THR A 309 -7.75 6.45 18.74
CA THR A 309 -6.54 7.26 18.89
C THR A 309 -6.52 7.97 20.24
N GLU A 310 -7.58 8.71 20.60
CA GLU A 310 -7.69 9.41 21.88
C GLU A 310 -7.54 8.44 23.05
N TRP A 311 -8.29 7.34 23.02
CA TRP A 311 -8.20 6.29 24.04
C TRP A 311 -6.81 5.67 24.17
N ALA A 312 -6.12 5.43 23.06
CA ALA A 312 -4.78 4.87 23.08
C ALA A 312 -3.77 5.84 23.70
N ILE A 313 -3.88 7.13 23.40
CA ILE A 313 -3.03 8.18 23.98
C ILE A 313 -3.24 8.22 25.50
N ASP A 314 -4.48 8.30 25.96
CA ASP A 314 -4.79 8.35 27.40
C ASP A 314 -4.22 7.13 28.15
N ARG A 315 -4.31 5.96 27.52
CA ARG A 315 -3.81 4.70 28.06
C ARG A 315 -2.28 4.63 28.09
N LEU A 316 -1.61 5.12 27.05
CA LEU A 316 -0.14 5.18 27.01
C LEU A 316 0.42 6.19 28.01
N ASN A 317 -0.19 7.36 28.13
CA ASN A 317 0.20 8.37 29.11
C ASN A 317 0.06 7.84 30.55
N SER A 318 -1.03 7.12 30.85
CA SER A 318 -1.22 6.51 32.18
C SER A 318 -0.13 5.48 32.52
N VAL A 319 0.36 4.74 31.52
CA VAL A 319 1.48 3.80 31.71
C VAL A 319 2.79 4.56 31.93
N GLU A 320 3.04 5.62 31.18
CA GLU A 320 4.23 6.47 31.33
C GLU A 320 4.29 7.11 32.72
N GLU A 321 3.20 7.75 33.17
CA GLU A 321 3.09 8.36 34.50
C GLU A 321 3.35 7.34 35.63
N TYR A 322 2.84 6.12 35.49
CA TYR A 322 3.10 5.05 36.45
C TYR A 322 4.59 4.67 36.48
N LEU A 323 5.21 4.47 35.31
CA LEU A 323 6.62 4.11 35.21
C LEU A 323 7.54 5.21 35.78
N GLU A 324 7.20 6.48 35.59
CA GLU A 324 7.90 7.61 36.21
C GLU A 324 7.75 7.60 37.73
N SER A 325 6.54 7.33 38.24
CA SER A 325 6.29 7.25 39.68
C SER A 325 7.09 6.13 40.36
N VAL A 326 7.29 4.99 39.69
CA VAL A 326 8.10 3.88 40.21
C VAL A 326 9.58 4.29 40.28
N LYS A 327 10.10 4.90 39.21
CA LYS A 327 11.51 5.36 39.15
C LYS A 327 11.84 6.43 40.21
N MET A 328 10.89 7.27 40.57
CA MET A 328 11.08 8.31 41.61
C MET A 328 11.08 7.75 43.03
N ASN A 329 10.58 6.53 43.22
CA ASN A 329 10.49 5.85 44.52
C ASN A 329 11.59 4.80 44.73
N GLU A 330 12.50 4.62 43.76
CA GLU A 330 13.74 3.81 43.83
C GLU A 330 14.96 4.71 44.10
#